data_AF-A0A964BTP9-F1
#
_entry.id   AF-A0A964BTP9-F1
#
_cell.length_a   1.000
_cell.length_b   1.000
_cell.length_c   1.000
_cell.angle_alpha   90.00
_cell.angle_beta   90.00
_cell.angle_gamma   90.00
#
_symmetry.space_group_name_H-M   'P 1'
#
loop_
_entity.id
_entity.type
_entity.pdbx_description
1 polymer ?
#
loop_
_entity_poly.entity_id
_entity_poly.type
_entity_poly.pdbx_seq_one_letter_code
_entity_poly.pdbx_strand_id
1 'polypeptide(L)'
;MDSILIAMILALLIPIYEAWQDDNIWQKMLAFASIATKTSIMMLVISVLRDDWSIGVVAVIILSVGEAGLMLLAHLIKRLNEV
;
A
#
# COMPACT_ATOMS: atom_id res chain seq x y z
N MET A 1 -18.83 18.77 0.89
CA MET A 1 -18.22 17.59 1.53
C MET A 1 -17.79 16.54 0.49
N ASP A 2 -18.43 16.50 -0.67
CA ASP A 2 -18.05 15.64 -1.81
C ASP A 2 -16.70 15.99 -2.45
N SER A 3 -16.28 17.27 -2.40
CA SER A 3 -15.03 17.74 -3.02
C SER A 3 -13.77 17.15 -2.38
N ILE A 4 -13.81 16.85 -1.07
CA ILE A 4 -12.70 16.24 -0.33
C ILE A 4 -12.60 14.75 -0.67
N LEU A 5 -13.74 14.05 -0.76
CA LEU A 5 -13.78 12.65 -1.21
C LEU A 5 -13.28 12.51 -2.65
N ILE A 6 -13.67 13.43 -3.53
CA ILE A 6 -13.18 13.50 -4.93
C ILE A 6 -11.67 13.75 -4.99
N ALA A 7 -11.13 14.62 -4.13
CA ALA A 7 -9.69 14.87 -4.06
C ALA A 7 -8.92 13.63 -3.56
N MET A 8 -9.46 12.90 -2.58
CA MET A 8 -8.85 11.64 -2.09
C MET A 8 -8.90 10.52 -3.15
N ILE A 9 -9.98 10.45 -3.94
CA ILE A 9 -10.12 9.52 -5.07
C ILE A 9 -9.14 9.87 -6.20
N LEU A 10 -8.98 11.16 -6.53
CA LEU A 10 -8.00 11.62 -7.51
C LEU A 10 -6.55 11.37 -7.05
N ALA A 11 -6.26 11.53 -5.76
CA ALA A 11 -4.96 11.18 -5.20
C ALA A 11 -4.69 9.66 -5.24
N LEU A 12 -5.74 8.83 -5.22
CA LEU A 12 -5.68 7.38 -5.41
C LEU A 12 -5.48 6.97 -6.88
N LEU A 13 -5.87 7.82 -7.83
CA LEU A 13 -5.66 7.57 -9.27
C LEU A 13 -4.18 7.71 -9.68
N ILE A 14 -3.40 8.54 -9.00
CA ILE A 14 -1.96 8.75 -9.29
C ILE A 14 -1.17 7.43 -9.18
N PRO A 15 -1.22 6.67 -8.08
CA PRO A 15 -0.51 5.39 -7.99
C PRO A 15 -1.12 4.28 -8.86
N ILE A 16 -2.42 4.38 -9.20
CA ILE A 16 -3.07 3.46 -10.16
C ILE A 16 -2.54 3.68 -11.57
N TYR A 17 -2.31 4.93 -11.97
CA TYR A 17 -1.75 5.28 -13.28
C TYR A 17 -0.28 4.86 -13.40
N GLU A 18 0.51 5.06 -12.34
CA GLU A 18 1.91 4.63 -12.27
C GLU A 18 2.03 3.08 -12.28
N ALA A 19 1.07 2.37 -11.68
CA ALA A 19 0.97 0.92 -11.77
C ALA A 19 0.56 0.40 -13.17
N TRP A 20 0.03 1.27 -14.05
CA TRP A 20 -0.36 0.90 -15.41
C TRP A 20 0.68 1.26 -16.47
N GLN A 21 1.57 2.22 -16.18
CA GLN A 21 2.50 2.76 -17.18
C GLN A 21 3.87 2.07 -17.25
N ASP A 22 4.28 1.29 -16.25
CA ASP A 22 5.61 0.66 -16.25
C ASP A 22 5.54 -0.88 -16.39
N ASP A 23 6.18 -1.39 -17.45
CA ASP A 23 6.35 -2.82 -17.78
C ASP A 23 7.22 -3.55 -16.72
N ASN A 24 7.86 -2.79 -15.81
CA ASN A 24 8.66 -3.32 -14.73
C ASN A 24 7.82 -3.69 -13.50
N ILE A 25 7.64 -4.99 -13.31
CA ILE A 25 7.06 -5.68 -12.14
C ILE A 25 7.56 -5.08 -10.81
N TRP A 26 8.82 -4.63 -10.77
CA TRP A 26 9.44 -3.96 -9.62
C TRP A 26 8.81 -2.62 -9.23
N GLN A 27 8.50 -1.75 -10.20
CA GLN A 27 7.84 -0.48 -9.91
C GLN A 27 6.41 -0.69 -9.45
N LYS A 28 5.71 -1.64 -10.07
CA LYS A 28 4.35 -2.02 -9.64
C LYS A 28 4.35 -2.54 -8.20
N MET A 29 5.35 -3.33 -7.82
CA MET A 29 5.54 -3.77 -6.44
C MET A 29 5.77 -2.63 -5.47
N LEU A 30 6.64 -1.67 -5.84
CA LEU A 30 6.95 -0.49 -5.03
C LEU A 30 5.73 0.41 -4.86
N ALA A 31 4.88 0.53 -5.88
CA ALA A 31 3.62 1.25 -5.79
C ALA A 31 2.64 0.58 -4.80
N PHE A 32 2.51 -0.75 -4.85
CA PHE A 32 1.69 -1.50 -3.88
C PHE A 32 2.19 -1.37 -2.44
N ALA A 33 3.51 -1.46 -2.24
CA ALA A 33 4.16 -1.18 -0.96
C ALA A 33 3.83 0.24 -0.45
N SER A 34 3.99 1.26 -1.29
CA SER A 34 3.66 2.65 -0.89
C SER A 34 2.19 2.83 -0.47
N ILE A 35 1.25 2.17 -1.17
CA ILE A 35 -0.18 2.19 -0.82
C ILE A 35 -0.42 1.47 0.52
N ALA A 36 0.15 0.29 0.71
CA ALA A 36 -0.03 -0.50 1.94
C ALA A 36 0.52 0.24 3.17
N THR A 37 1.69 0.85 3.05
CA THR A 37 2.29 1.68 4.11
C THR A 37 1.41 2.88 4.44
N LYS A 38 0.97 3.67 3.45
CA LYS A 38 0.11 4.84 3.67
C LYS A 38 -1.22 4.48 4.32
N THR A 39 -1.81 3.36 3.91
CA THR A 39 -3.08 2.87 4.46
C THR A 39 -2.93 2.38 5.89
N SER A 40 -1.83 1.69 6.21
CA SER A 40 -1.54 1.20 7.56
C SER A 40 -1.27 2.34 8.54
N ILE A 41 -0.53 3.37 8.11
CA ILE A 41 -0.34 4.58 8.92
C ILE A 41 -1.68 5.29 9.16
N MET A 42 -2.55 5.37 8.15
CA MET A 42 -3.90 5.92 8.32
C MET A 42 -4.70 5.13 9.37
N MET A 43 -4.66 3.79 9.32
CA MET A 43 -5.32 2.96 10.33
C MET A 43 -4.75 3.16 11.74
N LEU A 44 -3.43 3.36 11.89
CA LEU A 44 -2.82 3.69 13.18
C LEU A 44 -3.33 5.02 13.72
N VAL A 45 -3.40 6.06 12.88
CA VAL A 45 -3.95 7.37 13.28
C VAL A 45 -5.41 7.24 13.71
N ILE A 46 -6.21 6.48 12.97
CA ILE A 46 -7.63 6.24 13.30
C ILE A 46 -7.75 5.47 14.63
N SER A 47 -6.88 4.50 14.88
CA SER A 47 -6.85 3.73 16.13
C SER A 47 -6.63 4.64 17.35
N VAL A 48 -5.66 5.57 17.26
CA VAL A 48 -5.40 6.54 18.34
C VAL A 48 -6.58 7.51 18.51
N LEU A 49 -7.21 7.96 17.42
CA LEU A 49 -8.34 8.89 17.49
C LEU A 49 -9.63 8.26 18.05
N ARG A 50 -9.87 6.97 17.79
CA ARG A 50 -11.03 6.22 18.29
C ARG A 50 -10.79 5.51 19.62
N ASP A 51 -9.56 5.57 20.14
CA ASP A 51 -9.11 4.80 21.30
C ASP A 51 -9.37 3.28 21.15
N ASP A 52 -9.34 2.80 19.91
CA ASP A 52 -9.58 1.39 19.57
C ASP A 52 -8.25 0.69 19.31
N TRP A 53 -7.77 0.00 20.34
CA TRP A 53 -6.50 -0.74 20.32
C TRP A 53 -6.48 -1.86 19.27
N SER A 54 -7.64 -2.47 18.99
CA SER A 54 -7.70 -3.63 18.08
C SER A 54 -7.34 -3.25 16.64
N ILE A 55 -7.79 -2.08 16.19
CA ILE A 55 -7.45 -1.51 14.88
C ILE A 55 -5.96 -1.20 14.80
N GLY A 56 -5.37 -0.71 15.88
CA GLY A 56 -3.95 -0.39 15.96
C GLY A 56 -3.07 -1.63 15.78
N VAL A 57 -3.43 -2.74 16.44
CA VAL A 57 -2.71 -4.01 16.29
C VAL A 57 -2.77 -4.53 14.85
N VAL A 58 -3.94 -4.51 14.23
CA VAL A 58 -4.11 -4.92 12.83
C VAL A 58 -3.25 -4.05 11.91
N ALA A 59 -3.21 -2.74 12.14
CA ALA A 59 -2.42 -1.80 11.36
C ALA A 59 -0.91 -2.07 11.48
N VAL A 60 -0.39 -2.35 12.68
CA VAL A 60 1.03 -2.72 12.88
C VAL A 60 1.38 -4.02 12.16
N ILE A 61 0.50 -5.02 12.19
CA ILE A 61 0.71 -6.29 11.51
C ILE A 61 0.82 -6.07 10.00
N ILE A 62 -0.12 -5.31 9.42
CA ILE A 62 -0.11 -5.02 7.98
C ILE A 62 1.14 -4.22 7.60
N LEU A 63 1.53 -3.23 8.41
CA LEU A 63 2.74 -2.43 8.19
C LEU A 63 4.01 -3.27 8.20
N SER A 64 4.09 -4.26 9.11
CA SER A 64 5.31 -5.05 9.31
C SER A 64 5.43 -6.20 8.31
N VAL A 65 4.32 -6.90 8.05
CA VAL A 65 4.32 -8.12 7.23
C VAL A 65 4.08 -7.79 5.75
N GLY A 66 3.24 -6.80 5.46
CA GLY A 66 2.82 -6.46 4.09
C GLY A 66 3.97 -6.02 3.21
N GLU A 67 4.82 -5.12 3.71
CA GLU A 67 5.96 -4.57 2.96
C GLU A 67 7.01 -5.64 2.61
N ALA A 68 7.38 -6.46 3.59
CA ALA A 68 8.33 -7.54 3.38
C ALA A 68 7.77 -8.62 2.43
N GLY A 69 6.48 -8.95 2.55
CA GLY A 69 5.80 -9.90 1.68
C GLY A 69 5.77 -9.44 0.21
N LEU A 70 5.50 -8.14 -0.02
CA LEU A 70 5.53 -7.56 -1.35
C LEU A 70 6.95 -7.55 -1.94
N MET A 71 7.99 -7.22 -1.17
CA MET A 71 9.37 -7.32 -1.67
C MET A 71 9.77 -8.76 -2.03
N LEU A 72 9.35 -9.74 -1.24
CA LEU A 72 9.65 -11.15 -1.48
C LEU A 72 8.94 -11.67 -2.73
N LEU A 73 7.68 -11.29 -2.92
CA LEU A 73 6.92 -11.62 -4.13
C LEU A 73 7.54 -10.97 -5.38
N ALA A 74 8.11 -9.75 -5.28
CA ALA A 74 8.83 -9.09 -6.38
C ALA A 74 10.05 -9.93 -6.79
N HIS A 75 10.79 -10.39 -5.79
CA HIS A 75 11.96 -11.23 -5.99
C HIS A 75 11.59 -12.59 -6.61
N LEU A 76 10.47 -13.19 -6.19
CA LEU A 76 9.98 -14.46 -6.74
C LEU A 76 9.58 -14.33 -8.21
N ILE A 77 8.82 -13.27 -8.56
CA ILE A 77 8.39 -13.05 -9.93
C ILE A 77 9.60 -12.76 -10.83
N LYS A 78 10.57 -11.96 -10.34
CA LYS A 78 11.83 -11.73 -11.07
C LYS A 78 12.54 -13.06 -11.39
N ARG A 79 12.65 -13.95 -10.40
CA ARG A 79 13.32 -15.25 -10.55
C ARG A 79 12.57 -16.19 -11.51
N LEU A 80 11.24 -16.11 -11.57
CA LEU A 80 10.45 -16.90 -12.53
C LEU A 80 10.58 -16.40 -13.97
N ASN A 81 10.77 -15.10 -14.17
CA ASN A 81 10.90 -14.50 -15.52
C ASN A 81 12.32 -14.62 -16.10
N GLU A 82 13.32 -14.96 -15.28
CA GLU A 82 14.71 -15.21 -15.71
C GLU A 82 14.97 -16.67 -16.15
N VAL A 83 13.97 -17.56 -16.06
CA VAL A 83 14.03 -18.99 -16.46
C VAL A 83 13.25 -19.20 -17.77
#